data_AF-C6WR39-F1
#
_entry.id   AF-C6WR39-F1
#
_cell.length_a   1.000
_cell.length_b   1.000
_cell.length_c   1.000
_cell.angle_alpha   90.00
_cell.angle_beta   90.00
_cell.angle_gamma   90.00
#
_symmetry.space_group_name_H-M   'P 1'
#
loop_
_entity.id
_entity.type
_entity.pdbx_description
1 polymer ?
#
loop_
_entity_poly.entity_id
_entity_poly.type
_entity_poly.pdbx_seq_one_letter_code
_entity_poly.pdbx_strand_id
1 'polypeptide(L)'
;MTLPDVLLVEHPWSFTDHLLKVRYSVRVYAESDAPLAHTEDLGGLGPLVALRRTAFSGRTAFRVALSTPGGPLLEVRKGWGAPPTEVLLPGGRALGSLRKEGGAGVGLHDAAGARLCALGDVAGMSYRQLAKRDGARVRRDVLRLRAGLAEPVRSLAIAAGVFYDVVRGDGVDHTSGGPIDSPF
;
A
#
# COMPACT_ATOMS: atom_id res chain seq x y z
N MET A 1 14.65 -8.29 -9.10
CA MET A 1 13.47 -8.80 -9.85
C MET A 1 12.42 -7.71 -9.84
N THR A 2 11.92 -7.30 -11.01
CA THR A 2 10.91 -6.24 -11.13
C THR A 2 9.51 -6.86 -11.14
N LEU A 3 8.59 -6.32 -10.35
CA LEU A 3 7.17 -6.71 -10.41
C LEU A 3 6.59 -6.39 -11.79
N PRO A 4 5.55 -7.08 -12.28
CA PRO A 4 4.86 -6.75 -13.53
C PRO A 4 4.07 -5.43 -13.43
N ASP A 5 3.52 -4.97 -14.55
CA ASP A 5 2.79 -3.70 -14.63
C ASP A 5 1.33 -3.81 -14.13
N VAL A 6 0.78 -5.02 -14.06
CA VAL A 6 -0.54 -5.28 -13.45
C VAL A 6 -0.37 -6.09 -12.18
N LEU A 7 -0.87 -5.54 -11.07
CA LEU A 7 -0.79 -6.15 -9.74
C LEU A 7 -2.18 -6.27 -9.13
N LEU A 8 -2.50 -7.46 -8.65
CA LEU A 8 -3.67 -7.71 -7.80
C LEU A 8 -3.20 -7.62 -6.35
N VAL A 9 -3.71 -6.64 -5.62
CA VAL A 9 -3.36 -6.37 -4.23
C VAL A 9 -4.51 -6.86 -3.36
N GLU A 10 -4.28 -7.96 -2.65
CA GLU A 10 -5.31 -8.60 -1.83
C GLU A 10 -5.10 -8.35 -0.34
N HIS A 11 -6.18 -7.90 0.28
CA HIS A 11 -6.31 -7.71 1.71
C HIS A 11 -7.23 -8.81 2.24
N PRO A 12 -6.83 -9.55 3.29
CA PRO A 12 -7.69 -10.58 3.86
C PRO A 12 -8.99 -9.93 4.39
N TRP A 13 -10.14 -10.43 3.96
CA TRP A 13 -11.45 -9.96 4.41
C TRP A 13 -11.94 -10.87 5.52
N SER A 14 -11.72 -10.47 6.77
CA SER A 14 -12.17 -11.21 7.95
C SER A 14 -12.65 -10.25 9.02
N PHE A 15 -13.90 -10.42 9.46
CA PHE A 15 -14.54 -9.60 10.51
C PHE A 15 -13.84 -9.80 11.87
N THR A 16 -13.32 -11.00 12.12
CA THR A 16 -12.52 -11.35 13.31
C THR A 16 -11.09 -10.80 13.23
N ASP A 17 -10.50 -10.76 12.03
CA ASP A 17 -9.22 -10.10 11.79
C ASP A 17 -9.34 -8.59 11.99
N HIS A 18 -10.46 -7.95 11.63
CA HIS A 18 -10.66 -6.52 11.89
C HIS A 18 -10.60 -6.17 13.37
N LEU A 19 -11.20 -7.01 14.22
CA LEU A 19 -11.16 -6.78 15.66
C LEU A 19 -9.75 -7.01 16.22
N LEU A 20 -8.88 -7.81 15.59
CA LEU A 20 -7.59 -8.22 16.15
C LEU A 20 -6.37 -7.72 15.37
N LYS A 21 -6.53 -7.10 14.19
CA LYS A 21 -5.41 -6.72 13.31
C LYS A 21 -4.76 -5.44 13.74
N VAL A 22 -3.71 -5.68 14.47
CA VAL A 22 -2.60 -4.79 14.73
C VAL A 22 -1.74 -4.56 13.49
N ARG A 23 -1.66 -5.55 12.60
CA ARG A 23 -0.61 -5.68 11.57
C ARG A 23 -1.20 -5.46 10.18
N TYR A 24 -0.49 -4.66 9.37
CA TYR A 24 -0.81 -4.52 7.96
C TYR A 24 -0.41 -5.79 7.22
N SER A 25 -1.36 -6.42 6.51
CA SER A 25 -1.14 -7.67 5.80
C SER A 25 -1.82 -7.63 4.45
N VAL A 26 -1.00 -7.68 3.42
CA VAL A 26 -1.37 -7.65 2.01
C VAL A 26 -0.56 -8.69 1.26
N ARG A 27 -1.20 -9.32 0.28
CA ARG A 27 -0.55 -10.21 -0.68
C ARG A 27 -0.70 -9.62 -2.08
N VAL A 28 0.35 -9.69 -2.87
CA VAL A 28 0.40 -9.15 -4.23
C VAL A 28 0.55 -10.32 -5.19
N TYR A 29 -0.32 -10.33 -6.19
CA TYR A 29 -0.37 -11.35 -7.23
C TYR A 29 -0.24 -10.72 -8.62
N ALA A 30 0.20 -11.50 -9.59
CA ALA A 30 0.12 -11.15 -11.00
C ALA A 30 -1.34 -11.21 -11.47
N GLU A 31 -1.62 -10.64 -12.65
CA GLU A 31 -2.92 -10.80 -13.32
C GLU A 31 -3.29 -12.27 -13.56
N SER A 32 -2.28 -13.14 -13.76
CA SER A 32 -2.44 -14.60 -13.87
C SER A 32 -2.68 -15.32 -12.54
N ASP A 33 -2.96 -14.59 -11.45
CA ASP A 33 -3.12 -15.08 -10.09
C ASP A 33 -1.86 -15.73 -9.46
N ALA A 34 -0.70 -15.65 -10.10
CA ALA A 34 0.56 -16.12 -9.54
C ALA A 34 1.00 -15.23 -8.36
N PRO A 35 1.43 -15.80 -7.20
CA PRO A 35 1.91 -15.00 -6.07
C PRO A 35 3.23 -14.32 -6.41
N LEU A 36 3.35 -13.03 -6.10
CA LEU A 36 4.52 -12.22 -6.42
C LEU A 36 5.22 -11.69 -5.18
N ALA A 37 4.46 -11.14 -4.24
CA ALA A 37 4.99 -10.51 -3.06
C ALA A 37 3.98 -10.53 -1.91
N HIS A 38 4.45 -10.26 -0.70
CA HIS A 38 3.63 -10.10 0.49
C HIS A 38 4.23 -9.01 1.36
N THR A 39 3.41 -8.44 2.23
CA THR A 39 3.88 -7.45 3.19
C THR A 39 4.30 -8.09 4.50
N GLU A 40 5.40 -7.64 5.05
CA GLU A 40 5.94 -8.05 6.35
C GLU A 40 6.03 -6.83 7.27
N ASP A 41 5.37 -6.88 8.43
CA ASP A 41 5.49 -5.81 9.43
C ASP A 41 6.88 -5.87 10.06
N LEU A 42 7.68 -4.82 9.85
CA LEU A 42 9.07 -4.73 10.33
C LEU A 42 9.20 -4.04 11.70
N GLY A 43 8.08 -3.66 12.34
CA GLY A 43 8.10 -2.90 13.58
C GLY A 43 6.95 -3.24 14.53
N GLY A 44 7.29 -3.89 15.64
CA GLY A 44 6.38 -4.11 16.76
C GLY A 44 6.09 -2.81 17.52
N LEU A 45 4.89 -2.26 17.36
CA LEU A 45 4.41 -1.09 18.12
C LEU A 45 4.21 -1.34 19.64
N GLY A 46 4.65 -2.47 20.19
CA GLY A 46 4.42 -2.82 21.58
C GLY A 46 2.94 -2.69 21.98
N PRO A 47 2.59 -2.22 23.18
CA PRO A 47 1.18 -2.03 23.59
C PRO A 47 0.45 -0.89 22.82
N LEU A 48 1.16 -0.02 22.07
CA LEU A 48 0.58 1.12 21.34
C LEU A 48 -0.16 0.73 20.05
N VAL A 49 -0.02 -0.53 19.67
CA VAL A 49 -0.86 -1.27 18.74
C VAL A 49 -2.36 -0.97 18.88
N ALA A 50 -2.84 -0.80 20.12
CA ALA A 50 -4.26 -0.52 20.38
C ALA A 50 -4.73 0.82 19.78
N LEU A 51 -3.83 1.79 19.58
CA LEU A 51 -4.17 3.09 18.98
C LEU A 51 -4.46 2.97 17.47
N ARG A 52 -4.00 1.91 16.79
CA ARG A 52 -4.37 1.60 15.40
C ARG A 52 -5.88 1.28 15.25
N ARG A 53 -6.57 0.91 16.34
CA ARG A 53 -8.03 0.60 16.40
C ARG A 53 -8.95 1.82 16.56
N THR A 54 -8.38 3.02 16.69
CA THR A 54 -9.15 4.25 16.92
C THR A 54 -9.12 5.15 15.69
N ALA A 55 -9.99 6.17 15.62
CA ALA A 55 -10.03 7.19 14.55
C ALA A 55 -8.72 7.98 14.32
N PHE A 56 -7.63 7.60 15.00
CA PHE A 56 -6.27 8.10 14.89
C PHE A 56 -5.35 7.25 14.00
N SER A 57 -5.85 6.21 13.31
CA SER A 57 -5.01 5.30 12.51
C SER A 57 -4.12 6.04 11.50
N GLY A 58 -4.62 7.12 10.90
CA GLY A 58 -3.87 7.99 9.99
C GLY A 58 -2.68 8.71 10.63
N ARG A 59 -2.60 8.77 11.96
CA ARG A 59 -1.52 9.38 12.75
C ARG A 59 -0.57 8.39 13.41
N THR A 60 -0.79 7.09 13.22
CA THR A 60 0.05 6.04 13.80
C THR A 60 1.26 5.75 12.92
N ALA A 61 2.37 5.38 13.56
CA ALA A 61 3.56 4.97 12.85
C ALA A 61 3.39 3.61 12.18
N PHE A 62 3.94 3.47 10.97
CA PHE A 62 3.98 2.23 10.20
C PHE A 62 5.39 1.98 9.70
N ARG A 63 5.80 0.71 9.73
CA ARG A 63 7.03 0.24 9.11
C ARG A 63 6.79 -1.14 8.53
N VAL A 64 6.67 -1.24 7.23
CA VAL A 64 6.26 -2.48 6.54
C VAL A 64 7.16 -2.69 5.33
N ALA A 65 7.70 -3.90 5.19
CA ALA A 65 8.38 -4.33 3.99
C ALA A 65 7.38 -4.90 2.98
N LEU A 66 7.62 -4.66 1.71
CA LEU A 66 7.11 -5.47 0.61
C LEU A 66 8.22 -6.46 0.23
N SER A 67 7.97 -7.74 0.46
CA SER A 67 8.93 -8.82 0.26
C SER A 67 8.46 -9.73 -0.87
N THR A 68 9.38 -10.12 -1.75
CA THR A 68 9.19 -11.19 -2.74
C THR A 68 9.77 -12.49 -2.18
N PRO A 69 9.52 -13.67 -2.78
CA PRO A 69 10.22 -14.89 -2.42
C PRO A 69 11.75 -14.78 -2.49
N GLY A 70 12.28 -13.87 -3.31
CA GLY A 70 13.72 -13.59 -3.42
C GLY A 70 14.28 -12.60 -2.40
N GLY A 71 13.45 -12.07 -1.49
CA GLY A 71 13.85 -11.12 -0.45
C GLY A 71 13.10 -9.78 -0.48
N PRO A 72 13.46 -8.84 0.41
CA PRO A 72 12.80 -7.55 0.54
C PRO A 72 12.99 -6.72 -0.73
N LEU A 73 11.91 -6.09 -1.19
CA LEU A 73 11.89 -5.25 -2.39
C LEU A 73 11.85 -3.76 -2.05
N LEU A 74 10.96 -3.37 -1.12
CA LEU A 74 10.77 -2.00 -0.66
C LEU A 74 10.42 -2.01 0.83
N GLU A 75 10.79 -0.94 1.53
CA GLU A 75 10.30 -0.63 2.87
C GLU A 75 9.45 0.63 2.81
N VAL A 76 8.28 0.60 3.44
CA VAL A 76 7.41 1.75 3.61
C VAL A 76 7.38 2.16 5.07
N ARG A 77 7.69 3.43 5.32
CA ARG A 77 7.77 4.01 6.65
C ARG A 77 6.87 5.24 6.77
N LYS A 78 6.11 5.31 7.85
CA LYS A 78 5.30 6.46 8.21
C LYS A 78 5.53 6.78 9.69
N GLY A 79 5.86 8.03 9.98
CA GLY A 79 6.00 8.52 11.35
C GLY A 79 4.66 8.91 11.99
N TRP A 80 4.70 9.33 13.25
CA TRP A 80 3.53 9.84 13.97
C TRP A 80 3.03 11.18 13.40
N GLY A 81 1.72 11.41 13.45
CA GLY A 81 1.09 12.68 13.05
C GLY A 81 0.51 12.63 11.64
N ALA A 82 1.12 13.30 10.66
CA ALA A 82 0.75 13.15 9.25
C ALA A 82 1.95 13.37 8.32
N PRO A 83 3.13 12.82 8.63
CA PRO A 83 4.28 12.99 7.76
C PRO A 83 4.05 12.28 6.43
N PRO A 84 4.76 12.69 5.36
CA PRO A 84 4.86 11.92 4.13
C PRO A 84 5.21 10.46 4.44
N THR A 85 4.61 9.55 3.68
CA THR A 85 4.96 8.12 3.78
C THR A 85 6.21 7.88 2.97
N GLU A 86 7.32 7.58 3.62
CA GLU A 86 8.61 7.36 2.99
C GLU A 86 8.67 5.97 2.36
N VAL A 87 9.30 5.90 1.19
CA VAL A 87 9.58 4.65 0.48
C VAL A 87 11.08 4.50 0.41
N LEU A 88 11.58 3.39 0.93
CA LEU A 88 12.99 3.07 1.02
C LEU A 88 13.29 1.78 0.25
N LEU A 89 14.50 1.69 -0.28
CA LEU A 89 15.07 0.45 -0.76
C LEU A 89 15.55 -0.41 0.42
N PRO A 90 15.72 -1.73 0.20
CA PRO A 90 16.38 -2.59 1.17
C PRO A 90 17.75 -2.00 1.54
N GLY A 91 18.03 -1.93 2.85
CA GLY A 91 19.22 -1.24 3.38
C GLY A 91 19.01 0.22 3.76
N GLY A 92 17.78 0.75 3.65
CA GLY A 92 17.39 2.04 4.24
C GLY A 92 17.69 3.27 3.37
N ARG A 93 18.09 3.09 2.11
CA ARG A 93 18.23 4.22 1.17
C ARG A 93 16.86 4.74 0.76
N ALA A 94 16.59 6.01 1.02
CA ALA A 94 15.34 6.65 0.60
C ALA A 94 15.25 6.70 -0.93
N LEU A 95 14.13 6.24 -1.47
CA LEU A 95 13.79 6.29 -2.88
C LEU A 95 12.87 7.49 -3.17
N GLY A 96 12.00 7.82 -2.22
CA GLY A 96 11.14 9.01 -2.27
C GLY A 96 10.09 9.01 -1.17
N SER A 97 9.04 9.80 -1.36
CA SER A 97 7.92 9.84 -0.42
C SER A 97 6.57 9.96 -1.14
N LEU A 98 5.53 9.53 -0.46
CA LEU A 98 4.15 9.53 -0.90
C LEU A 98 3.36 10.48 -0.01
N ARG A 99 2.56 11.35 -0.63
CA ARG A 99 1.73 12.31 0.09
C ARG A 99 0.28 12.15 -0.34
N LYS A 100 -0.62 12.11 0.63
CA LYS A 100 -2.05 12.25 0.35
C LYS A 100 -2.28 13.64 -0.24
N GLU A 101 -2.88 13.68 -1.41
CA GLU A 101 -3.39 14.90 -2.04
C GLU A 101 -4.93 14.91 -1.89
N GLY A 102 -5.58 16.04 -2.14
CA GLY A 102 -7.03 16.18 -1.96
C GLY A 102 -7.85 15.06 -2.64
N GLY A 103 -9.01 14.73 -2.07
CA GLY A 103 -9.86 13.66 -2.59
C GLY A 103 -9.22 12.28 -2.45
N ALA A 104 -8.97 11.62 -3.57
CA ALA A 104 -8.35 10.29 -3.64
C ALA A 104 -6.92 10.27 -4.18
N GLY A 105 -6.33 11.44 -4.38
CA GLY A 105 -5.01 11.59 -4.97
C GLY A 105 -3.88 11.18 -4.02
N VAL A 106 -2.81 10.66 -4.62
CA VAL A 106 -1.51 10.46 -3.98
C VAL A 106 -0.44 11.10 -4.85
N GLY A 107 0.32 12.02 -4.29
CA GLY A 107 1.50 12.62 -4.92
C GLY A 107 2.73 11.75 -4.69
N LEU A 108 3.53 11.57 -5.75
CA LEU A 108 4.82 10.88 -5.74
C LEU A 108 5.91 11.94 -5.71
N HIS A 109 6.78 11.87 -4.71
CA HIS A 109 7.88 12.80 -4.50
C HIS A 109 9.21 12.05 -4.51
N ASP A 110 10.26 12.69 -5.01
CA ASP A 110 11.61 12.16 -4.94
C ASP A 110 12.17 12.19 -3.50
N ALA A 111 13.41 11.71 -3.33
CA ALA A 111 14.09 11.69 -2.04
C ALA A 111 14.40 13.09 -1.47
N ALA A 112 14.44 14.14 -2.31
CA ALA A 112 14.58 15.53 -1.88
C ALA A 112 13.24 16.18 -1.51
N GLY A 113 12.12 15.50 -1.79
CA GLY A 113 10.76 15.97 -1.55
C GLY A 113 10.14 16.74 -2.70
N ALA A 114 10.80 16.87 -3.85
CA ALA A 114 10.22 17.49 -5.04
C ALA A 114 9.14 16.57 -5.64
N ARG A 115 8.03 17.16 -6.08
CA ARG A 115 6.91 16.41 -6.67
C ARG A 115 7.32 15.93 -8.07
N LEU A 116 7.24 14.63 -8.30
CA LEU A 116 7.47 14.02 -9.60
C LEU A 116 6.19 14.00 -10.44
N CYS A 117 5.10 13.48 -9.87
CA CYS A 117 3.78 13.36 -10.50
C CYS A 117 2.70 12.96 -9.48
N ALA A 118 1.43 12.90 -9.91
CA ALA A 118 0.37 12.22 -9.16
C ALA A 118 0.29 10.74 -9.57
N LEU A 119 -0.22 9.89 -8.68
CA LEU A 119 -0.39 8.45 -8.94
C LEU A 119 -1.26 8.20 -10.18
N GLY A 120 -2.34 8.97 -10.34
CA GLY A 120 -3.24 8.86 -11.48
C GLY A 120 -2.59 9.17 -12.84
N ASP A 121 -1.46 9.88 -12.85
CA ASP A 121 -0.73 10.19 -14.09
C ASP A 121 0.02 8.96 -14.62
N VAL A 122 0.33 8.01 -13.74
CA VAL A 122 1.24 6.88 -14.00
C VAL A 122 0.61 5.52 -13.76
N ALA A 123 -0.54 5.46 -13.08
CA ALA A 123 -1.24 4.21 -12.81
C ALA A 123 -2.76 4.40 -12.72
N GLY A 124 -3.50 3.45 -13.29
CA GLY A 124 -4.92 3.26 -13.01
C GLY A 124 -5.10 2.32 -11.82
N MET A 125 -6.11 2.57 -10.98
CA MET A 125 -6.36 1.72 -9.83
C MET A 125 -7.86 1.50 -9.60
N SER A 126 -8.26 0.24 -9.52
CA SER A 126 -9.61 -0.17 -9.11
C SER A 126 -9.56 -0.61 -7.66
N TYR A 127 -10.36 0.02 -6.80
CA TYR A 127 -10.29 -0.18 -5.36
C TYR A 127 -11.47 -0.99 -4.83
N ARG A 128 -11.22 -1.73 -3.77
CA ARG A 128 -12.18 -2.38 -2.88
C ARG A 128 -13.12 -3.37 -3.56
N GLN A 129 -12.66 -4.06 -4.59
CA GLN A 129 -13.45 -5.13 -5.20
C GLN A 129 -13.51 -6.33 -4.26
N LEU A 130 -14.70 -6.84 -3.99
CA LEU A 130 -14.86 -8.09 -3.23
C LEU A 130 -14.61 -9.27 -4.15
N ALA A 131 -13.69 -10.15 -3.76
CA ALA A 131 -13.37 -11.38 -4.47
C ALA A 131 -13.33 -12.57 -3.51
N LYS A 132 -13.08 -13.77 -4.04
CA LYS A 132 -12.82 -14.98 -3.27
C LYS A 132 -11.43 -15.54 -3.60
N ARG A 133 -10.72 -16.02 -2.58
CA ARG A 133 -9.45 -16.76 -2.67
C ARG A 133 -9.54 -17.95 -1.73
N ASP A 134 -9.30 -19.16 -2.23
CA ASP A 134 -9.26 -20.39 -1.42
C ASP A 134 -10.49 -20.57 -0.50
N GLY A 135 -11.68 -20.21 -1.01
CA GLY A 135 -12.94 -20.27 -0.25
C GLY A 135 -13.18 -19.12 0.73
N ALA A 136 -12.17 -18.27 1.01
CA ALA A 136 -12.28 -17.07 1.82
C ALA A 136 -12.62 -15.83 0.98
N ARG A 137 -13.29 -14.85 1.59
CA ARG A 137 -13.47 -13.54 0.98
C ARG A 137 -12.17 -12.73 1.10
N VAL A 138 -11.87 -11.94 0.08
CA VAL A 138 -10.75 -11.00 0.07
C VAL A 138 -11.21 -9.68 -0.53
N ARG A 139 -10.64 -8.57 -0.05
CA ARG A 139 -10.72 -7.29 -0.75
C ARG A 139 -9.56 -7.24 -1.73
N ARG A 140 -9.86 -7.02 -3.00
CA ARG A 140 -8.90 -6.94 -4.09
C ARG A 140 -8.89 -5.53 -4.66
N ASP A 141 -7.70 -4.96 -4.68
CA ASP A 141 -7.41 -3.74 -5.41
C ASP A 141 -6.58 -4.14 -6.65
N VAL A 142 -6.81 -3.48 -7.79
CA VAL A 142 -6.10 -3.75 -9.04
C VAL A 142 -5.30 -2.53 -9.40
N LEU A 143 -3.97 -2.63 -9.38
CA LEU A 143 -3.05 -1.59 -9.83
C LEU A 143 -2.59 -1.90 -11.25
N ARG A 144 -2.76 -0.94 -12.16
CA ARG A 144 -2.30 -1.00 -13.55
C ARG A 144 -1.33 0.15 -13.79
N LEU A 145 -0.04 -0.14 -13.79
CA LEU A 145 1.01 0.81 -14.12
C LEU A 145 1.02 1.08 -15.63
N ARG A 146 1.40 2.31 -16.00
CA ARG A 146 1.77 2.60 -17.39
C ARG A 146 3.05 1.82 -17.74
N ALA A 147 3.10 1.28 -18.95
CA ALA A 147 4.29 0.58 -19.43
C ALA A 147 5.50 1.53 -19.54
N GLY A 148 6.69 1.01 -19.24
CA GLY A 148 7.96 1.74 -19.44
C GLY A 148 8.26 2.84 -18.43
N LEU A 149 7.59 2.86 -17.26
CA LEU A 149 7.92 3.80 -16.19
C LEU A 149 9.36 3.59 -15.70
N ALA A 150 10.12 4.69 -15.62
CA ALA A 150 11.46 4.69 -15.07
C ALA A 150 11.45 4.70 -13.53
N GLU A 151 12.56 4.29 -12.93
CA GLU A 151 12.81 4.51 -11.51
C GLU A 151 13.16 5.98 -11.25
N PRO A 152 12.77 6.57 -10.09
CA PRO A 152 12.09 5.94 -8.96
C PRO A 152 10.56 5.89 -9.09
N VAL A 153 9.98 6.50 -10.13
CA VAL A 153 8.52 6.66 -10.30
C VAL A 153 7.80 5.32 -10.26
N ARG A 154 8.36 4.30 -10.92
CA ARG A 154 7.80 2.95 -10.94
C ARG A 154 7.69 2.35 -9.54
N SER A 155 8.76 2.34 -8.76
CA SER A 155 8.76 1.82 -7.39
C SER A 155 7.83 2.64 -6.46
N LEU A 156 7.77 3.96 -6.63
CA LEU A 156 6.85 4.82 -5.89
C LEU A 156 5.38 4.52 -6.22
N ALA A 157 5.05 4.30 -7.49
CA ALA A 157 3.69 3.95 -7.91
C ALA A 157 3.25 2.58 -7.36
N ILE A 158 4.15 1.59 -7.38
CA ILE A 158 3.91 0.28 -6.75
C ILE A 158 3.67 0.46 -5.25
N ALA A 159 4.53 1.20 -4.55
CA ALA A 159 4.36 1.45 -3.13
C ALA A 159 3.04 2.19 -2.83
N ALA A 160 2.67 3.18 -3.64
CA ALA A 160 1.43 3.92 -3.48
C ALA A 160 0.18 3.04 -3.67
N GLY A 161 0.19 2.11 -4.63
CA GLY A 161 -0.92 1.18 -4.81
C GLY A 161 -0.98 0.10 -3.74
N VAL A 162 0.14 -0.53 -3.39
CA VAL A 162 0.19 -1.61 -2.40
C VAL A 162 -0.09 -1.11 -0.97
N PHE A 163 0.31 0.13 -0.66
CA PHE A 163 0.16 0.75 0.66
C PHE A 163 -0.85 1.90 0.67
N TYR A 164 -1.80 1.90 -0.26
CA TYR A 164 -2.73 3.00 -0.47
C TYR A 164 -3.47 3.44 0.80
N ASP A 165 -3.98 2.48 1.58
CA ASP A 165 -4.68 2.77 2.85
C ASP A 165 -3.77 3.44 3.90
N VAL A 166 -2.49 3.06 3.93
CA VAL A 166 -1.48 3.64 4.84
C VAL A 166 -1.20 5.09 4.46
N VAL A 167 -1.01 5.36 3.17
CA VAL A 167 -0.74 6.70 2.62
C VAL A 167 -1.92 7.63 2.88
N ARG A 168 -3.16 7.14 2.67
CA ARG A 168 -4.38 7.94 2.89
C ARG A 168 -4.74 8.17 4.34
N GLY A 169 -4.14 7.40 5.24
CA GLY A 169 -4.47 7.42 6.66
C GLY A 169 -5.82 6.79 6.98
N ASP A 170 -6.31 5.94 6.08
CA ASP A 170 -7.49 5.09 6.27
C ASP A 170 -7.15 3.90 7.22
N GLY A 171 -5.85 3.64 7.42
CA GLY A 171 -5.34 2.70 8.41
C GLY A 171 -5.50 1.24 8.02
N VAL A 172 -5.64 0.36 9.03
CA VAL A 172 -5.89 -1.08 8.84
C VAL A 172 -7.38 -1.44 8.83
N ASP A 173 -8.26 -0.45 8.97
CA ASP A 173 -9.60 -0.65 9.56
C ASP A 173 -10.78 -0.25 8.64
N HIS A 174 -10.60 -0.27 7.32
CA HIS A 174 -11.69 0.12 6.41
C HIS A 174 -12.30 -1.09 5.69
N THR A 175 -13.33 -1.64 6.32
CA THR A 175 -14.41 -2.43 5.71
C THR A 175 -15.55 -1.51 5.27
N SER A 176 -15.32 -0.67 4.25
CA SER A 176 -16.46 -0.12 3.48
C SER A 176 -16.48 -0.83 2.13
N GLY A 177 -17.31 -1.86 2.05
CA GLY A 177 -17.80 -2.38 0.78
C GLY A 177 -18.74 -1.35 0.18
N GLY A 178 -18.23 -0.54 -0.72
CA GLY A 178 -19.00 0.33 -1.58
C GLY A 178 -18.18 0.55 -2.85
N PRO A 179 -18.78 0.40 -4.04
CA PRO A 179 -18.08 0.69 -5.28
C PRO A 179 -17.70 2.18 -5.26
N ILE A 180 -16.40 2.47 -5.32
CA ILE A 180 -15.94 3.77 -5.80
C ILE A 180 -15.65 3.56 -7.27
N ASP A 181 -16.68 3.73 -8.09
CA ASP A 181 -16.47 3.98 -9.51
C ASP A 181 -15.79 5.34 -9.61
N SER A 182 -14.51 5.33 -9.96
CA SER A 182 -13.80 6.50 -10.48
C SER A 182 -13.89 6.42 -12.00
N PRO A 183 -14.65 7.29 -12.68
CA PRO A 183 -14.75 7.25 -14.13
C PRO A 183 -13.62 8.08 -14.74
N PHE A 184 -12.37 7.60 -14.72
CA PHE A 184 -11.28 8.13 -15.56
C PHE A 184 -10.25 7.05 -15.86
#